data_AF-A0A161U9E3-F1
#
_entry.id   AF-A0A161U9E3-F1
#
_cell.length_a   1.000
_cell.length_b   1.000
_cell.length_c   1.000
_cell.angle_alpha   90.00
_cell.angle_beta   90.00
_cell.angle_gamma   90.00
#
_symmetry.space_group_name_H-M   'P 1'
#
loop_
_entity.id
_entity.type
_entity.pdbx_description
1 polymer ?
#
loop_
_entity_poly.entity_id
_entity_poly.type
_entity_poly.pdbx_seq_one_letter_code
_entity_poly.pdbx_strand_id
1 'polypeptide(L)'
;MLTEPLHHAAVELGRRLGARVPLGLPAAAASETVARAAAVAAPRIVAEAGPPRPVTWWWWVGYAGAWAVACGAASSLVDRPGFPWPLAAGPAAFAVLLVVAAVLVAVVQRWLRESHDDRAASLARAVAELAARVGLLEAQRPGRAEPAFPLAVAWPRPAPQPYGVSHRGAEQLVADWMRHLGAFDAEVTRFTADGGVDVVSAHWIAQVKNLAERTAVPVAQVRELAGVAAHDGRRALFFTSGTYTAGGVAFADRAGLSLFEYHAEGGALRAANAHARVVVSEGLRLSV
;
A
#
# COMPACT_ATOMS: atom_id res chain seq x y z
N MET A 1 -10.82 -14.00 -23.86
CA MET A 1 -9.59 -13.54 -24.55
C MET A 1 -9.25 -12.17 -23.99
N LEU A 2 -8.06 -12.00 -23.43
CA LEU A 2 -7.56 -10.67 -23.00
C LEU A 2 -7.39 -9.81 -24.26
N THR A 3 -7.74 -8.52 -24.20
CA THR A 3 -7.44 -7.59 -25.31
C THR A 3 -5.92 -7.53 -25.51
N GLU A 4 -5.48 -7.35 -26.76
CA GLU A 4 -4.06 -7.32 -27.13
C GLU A 4 -3.18 -6.41 -26.23
N PRO A 5 -3.63 -5.23 -25.78
CA PRO A 5 -2.88 -4.41 -24.83
C PRO A 5 -2.77 -5.02 -23.43
N LEU A 6 -3.83 -5.68 -22.94
CA LEU A 6 -3.83 -6.34 -21.63
C LEU A 6 -2.96 -7.60 -21.64
N HIS A 7 -2.91 -8.31 -22.76
CA HIS A 7 -2.01 -9.44 -22.94
C HIS A 7 -0.54 -8.98 -22.90
N HIS A 8 -0.21 -7.91 -23.63
CA HIS A 8 1.15 -7.36 -23.63
C HIS A 8 1.55 -6.80 -22.26
N ALA A 9 0.63 -6.15 -21.54
CA ALA A 9 0.86 -5.69 -20.18
C ALA A 9 1.03 -6.85 -19.18
N ALA A 10 0.25 -7.92 -19.31
CA ALA A 10 0.36 -9.12 -18.47
C ALA A 10 1.65 -9.92 -18.76
N VAL A 11 2.09 -9.99 -20.02
CA VAL A 11 3.36 -10.61 -20.41
C VAL A 11 4.55 -9.78 -19.95
N GLU A 12 4.52 -8.46 -20.12
CA GLU A 12 5.57 -7.55 -19.63
C GLU A 12 5.62 -7.55 -18.10
N LEU A 13 4.46 -7.57 -17.43
CA LEU A 13 4.36 -7.72 -15.98
C LEU A 13 4.85 -9.10 -15.54
N GLY A 14 4.50 -10.17 -16.24
CA GLY A 14 5.01 -11.52 -16.02
C GLY A 14 6.51 -11.67 -16.28
N ARG A 15 7.09 -10.86 -17.16
CA ARG A 15 8.52 -10.80 -17.43
C ARG A 15 9.26 -9.96 -16.39
N ARG A 16 8.67 -8.85 -15.92
CA ARG A 16 9.18 -8.04 -14.81
C ARG A 16 9.04 -8.75 -13.46
N LEU A 17 7.95 -9.48 -13.27
CA LEU A 17 7.74 -10.38 -12.14
C LEU A 17 8.65 -11.59 -12.30
N GLY A 18 8.74 -12.26 -13.44
CA GLY A 18 9.71 -13.36 -13.65
C GLY A 18 11.17 -12.95 -13.46
N ALA A 19 11.52 -11.69 -13.74
CA ALA A 19 12.83 -11.12 -13.44
C ALA A 19 13.01 -10.73 -11.95
N ARG A 20 11.94 -10.68 -11.15
CA ARG A 20 11.93 -10.29 -9.73
C ARG A 20 11.38 -11.35 -8.77
N VAL A 21 10.81 -12.43 -9.30
CA VAL A 21 10.15 -13.52 -8.59
C VAL A 21 11.02 -14.74 -8.84
N PRO A 22 11.69 -15.26 -7.80
CA PRO A 22 12.67 -16.32 -7.96
C PRO A 22 11.98 -17.68 -7.95
N LEU A 23 10.97 -17.87 -8.80
CA LEU A 23 10.18 -19.10 -8.81
C LEU A 23 10.86 -20.29 -9.50
N GLY A 24 12.00 -20.08 -10.17
CA GLY A 24 12.73 -21.15 -10.88
C GLY A 24 11.90 -21.90 -11.93
N LEU A 25 10.70 -21.41 -12.23
CA LEU A 25 9.81 -21.98 -13.22
C LEU A 25 10.42 -21.73 -14.61
N PRO A 26 10.41 -22.73 -15.52
CA PRO A 26 10.71 -22.49 -16.91
C PRO A 26 9.90 -21.29 -17.39
N ALA A 27 10.51 -20.34 -18.11
CA ALA A 27 9.87 -19.07 -18.47
C ALA A 27 8.46 -19.25 -19.08
N ALA A 28 8.26 -20.35 -19.81
CA ALA A 28 6.96 -20.77 -20.33
C ALA A 28 5.94 -21.08 -19.21
N ALA A 29 6.28 -21.94 -18.24
CA ALA A 29 5.41 -22.33 -17.13
C ALA A 29 5.13 -21.19 -16.15
N ALA A 30 6.13 -20.31 -15.90
CA ALA A 30 5.94 -19.09 -15.14
C ALA A 30 4.95 -18.15 -15.83
N SER A 31 5.14 -17.94 -17.14
CA SER A 31 4.26 -17.07 -17.93
C SER A 31 2.84 -17.61 -18.00
N GLU A 32 2.67 -18.93 -18.12
CA GLU A 32 1.35 -19.54 -18.27
C GLU A 32 0.59 -19.59 -16.94
N THR A 33 1.27 -19.89 -15.84
CA THR A 33 0.67 -19.92 -14.50
C THR A 33 0.27 -18.50 -14.06
N VAL A 34 1.16 -17.52 -14.27
CA VAL A 34 0.86 -16.11 -14.02
C VAL A 34 -0.22 -15.59 -14.96
N ALA A 35 -0.21 -15.97 -16.25
CA ALA A 35 -1.25 -15.58 -17.20
C ALA A 35 -2.63 -16.17 -16.84
N ARG A 36 -2.69 -17.43 -16.38
CA ARG A 36 -3.95 -18.04 -15.91
C ARG A 36 -4.43 -17.39 -14.62
N ALA A 37 -3.55 -17.17 -13.65
CA ALA A 37 -3.90 -16.49 -12.40
C ALA A 37 -4.38 -15.05 -12.66
N ALA A 38 -3.66 -14.32 -13.50
CA ALA A 38 -4.05 -12.99 -13.95
C ALA A 38 -5.37 -13.00 -14.72
N ALA A 39 -5.63 -13.99 -15.58
CA ALA A 39 -6.90 -14.11 -16.31
C ALA A 39 -8.09 -14.38 -15.38
N VAL A 40 -7.89 -15.13 -14.28
CA VAL A 40 -8.93 -15.40 -13.27
C VAL A 40 -9.17 -14.19 -12.37
N ALA A 41 -8.13 -13.44 -12.00
CA ALA A 41 -8.26 -12.30 -11.10
C ALA A 41 -8.53 -10.97 -11.80
N ALA A 42 -8.12 -10.80 -13.06
CA ALA A 42 -8.31 -9.57 -13.83
C ALA A 42 -9.77 -9.08 -13.83
N PRO A 43 -10.81 -9.93 -13.97
CA PRO A 43 -12.19 -9.46 -13.91
C PRO A 43 -12.55 -8.82 -12.55
N ARG A 44 -12.06 -9.38 -11.44
CA ARG A 44 -12.26 -8.81 -10.09
C ARG A 44 -11.50 -7.51 -9.91
N ILE A 45 -10.24 -7.50 -10.31
CA ILE A 45 -9.37 -6.32 -10.22
C ILE A 45 -9.94 -5.17 -11.08
N VAL A 46 -10.44 -5.46 -12.28
CA VAL A 46 -11.09 -4.48 -13.16
C VAL A 46 -12.44 -4.01 -12.57
N ALA A 47 -13.20 -4.89 -11.94
CA ALA A 47 -14.45 -4.52 -11.26
C ALA A 47 -14.20 -3.61 -10.05
N GLU A 48 -13.16 -3.88 -9.27
CA GLU A 48 -12.74 -3.03 -8.13
C GLU A 48 -12.12 -1.70 -8.58
N ALA A 49 -11.37 -1.70 -9.68
CA ALA A 49 -10.80 -0.49 -10.26
C ALA A 49 -11.89 0.44 -10.83
N GLY A 50 -13.05 -0.12 -11.21
CA GLY A 50 -14.14 0.59 -11.86
C GLY A 50 -13.80 1.02 -13.30
N PRO A 51 -14.79 1.44 -14.10
CA PRO A 51 -14.52 1.97 -15.43
C PRO A 51 -13.64 3.22 -15.33
N PRO A 52 -12.78 3.49 -16.33
CA PRO A 52 -12.08 4.78 -16.41
C PRO A 52 -13.15 5.88 -16.35
N ARG A 53 -13.03 6.78 -15.36
CA ARG A 53 -13.98 7.90 -15.26
C ARG A 53 -13.94 8.64 -16.59
N PRO A 54 -15.10 8.91 -17.22
CA PRO A 54 -15.13 9.55 -18.53
C PRO A 54 -14.32 10.83 -18.46
N VAL A 55 -13.37 10.95 -19.39
CA VAL A 55 -12.54 12.15 -19.54
C VAL A 55 -13.47 13.34 -19.53
N THR A 56 -13.19 14.28 -18.62
CA THR A 56 -14.02 15.41 -18.18
C THR A 56 -14.26 16.48 -19.25
N TRP A 57 -14.36 16.11 -20.53
CA TRP A 57 -14.57 17.04 -21.64
C TRP A 57 -15.87 17.85 -21.48
N TRP A 58 -16.91 17.26 -20.88
CA TRP A 58 -18.15 17.98 -20.52
C TRP A 58 -17.91 19.11 -19.50
N TRP A 59 -16.93 18.98 -18.61
CA TRP A 59 -16.55 20.07 -17.70
C TRP A 59 -15.90 21.23 -18.47
N TRP A 60 -15.09 20.94 -19.50
CA TRP A 60 -14.51 21.97 -20.36
C TRP A 60 -15.57 22.69 -21.21
N VAL A 61 -16.57 21.97 -21.69
CA VAL A 61 -17.72 22.56 -22.41
C VAL A 61 -18.57 23.42 -21.47
N GLY A 62 -18.89 22.92 -20.26
CA GLY A 62 -19.62 23.69 -19.25
C GLY A 62 -18.85 24.93 -18.79
N TYR A 63 -17.53 24.80 -18.61
CA TYR A 63 -16.64 25.90 -18.27
C TYR A 63 -16.60 26.96 -19.38
N ALA A 64 -16.39 26.56 -20.64
CA ALA A 64 -16.40 27.47 -21.78
C ALA A 64 -17.76 28.17 -21.95
N GLY A 65 -18.86 27.45 -21.74
CA GLY A 65 -20.22 28.02 -21.77
C GLY A 65 -20.47 29.05 -20.67
N ALA A 66 -20.07 28.76 -19.43
CA ALA A 66 -20.19 29.71 -18.32
C ALA A 66 -19.37 30.99 -18.56
N TRP A 67 -18.20 30.87 -19.17
CA TRP A 67 -17.36 32.00 -19.56
C TRP A 67 -17.96 32.85 -20.67
N ALA A 68 -18.56 32.24 -21.70
CA ALA A 68 -19.25 32.98 -22.74
C ALA A 68 -20.41 33.83 -22.18
N VAL A 69 -21.16 33.29 -21.21
CA VAL A 69 -22.24 34.01 -20.51
C VAL A 69 -21.68 35.17 -19.66
N ALA A 70 -20.61 34.92 -18.91
CA ALA A 70 -19.98 35.96 -18.08
C ALA A 70 -19.43 37.13 -18.92
N CYS A 71 -18.78 36.83 -20.05
CA CYS A 71 -18.30 37.85 -20.99
C CYS A 71 -19.45 38.65 -21.61
N GLY A 72 -20.55 38.00 -21.99
CA GLY A 72 -21.75 38.68 -22.51
C GLY A 72 -22.45 39.56 -21.46
N ALA A 73 -22.48 39.13 -20.20
CA ALA A 73 -23.04 39.93 -19.11
C ALA A 73 -22.15 41.14 -18.80
N ALA A 74 -20.83 40.96 -18.78
CA ALA A 74 -19.86 42.03 -18.51
C ALA A 74 -19.89 43.10 -19.61
N SER A 75 -19.96 42.72 -20.90
CA SER A 75 -20.07 43.70 -21.99
C SER A 75 -21.35 44.52 -21.89
N SER A 76 -22.48 43.89 -21.53
CA SER A 76 -23.77 44.58 -21.37
C SER A 76 -23.83 45.56 -20.19
N LEU A 77 -22.94 45.41 -19.20
CA LEU A 77 -22.85 46.29 -18.03
C LEU A 77 -21.93 47.49 -18.27
N VAL A 78 -20.92 47.35 -19.14
CA VAL A 78 -19.98 48.43 -19.50
C VAL A 78 -20.65 49.52 -20.35
N ASP A 79 -21.67 49.17 -21.14
CA ASP A 79 -22.41 50.13 -21.98
C ASP A 79 -23.44 50.97 -21.21
N ARG A 80 -23.59 50.78 -19.89
CA ARG A 80 -24.56 51.56 -19.10
C ARG A 80 -23.96 52.91 -18.65
N PRO A 81 -24.60 54.04 -18.98
CA PRO A 81 -24.13 55.34 -18.53
C PRO A 81 -24.16 55.42 -16.99
N GLY A 82 -23.02 55.78 -16.38
CA GLY A 82 -22.87 55.91 -14.92
C GLY A 82 -22.10 54.77 -14.23
N PHE A 83 -21.46 53.85 -14.96
CA PHE A 83 -20.65 52.80 -14.35
C PHE A 83 -19.34 53.37 -13.74
N PRO A 84 -19.09 53.20 -12.42
CA PRO A 84 -18.11 54.00 -11.67
C PRO A 84 -16.66 53.49 -11.75
N TRP A 85 -16.38 52.39 -12.45
CA TRP A 85 -15.05 51.78 -12.51
C TRP A 85 -14.32 52.12 -13.81
N PRO A 86 -13.02 52.47 -13.77
CA PRO A 86 -12.24 52.71 -14.98
C PRO A 86 -12.19 51.44 -15.84
N LEU A 87 -12.29 51.58 -17.17
CA LEU A 87 -12.26 50.48 -18.16
C LEU A 87 -11.09 49.50 -17.97
N ALA A 88 -10.00 49.93 -17.32
CA ALA A 88 -8.84 49.09 -17.00
C ALA A 88 -9.04 48.08 -15.85
N ALA A 89 -10.07 48.25 -15.01
CA ALA A 89 -10.35 47.33 -13.90
C ALA A 89 -10.93 45.98 -14.37
N GLY A 90 -11.69 45.98 -15.46
CA GLY A 90 -12.26 44.76 -16.07
C GLY A 90 -11.19 43.76 -16.54
N PRO A 91 -10.22 44.18 -17.36
CA PRO A 91 -9.10 43.33 -17.81
C PRO A 91 -8.24 42.79 -16.66
N ALA A 92 -8.02 43.56 -15.61
CA ALA A 92 -7.24 43.13 -14.44
C ALA A 92 -7.99 42.05 -13.64
N ALA A 93 -9.28 42.26 -13.35
CA ALA A 93 -10.11 41.24 -12.70
C ALA A 93 -10.21 39.95 -13.55
N PHE A 94 -10.29 40.11 -14.88
CA PHE A 94 -10.28 39.00 -15.83
C PHE A 94 -8.97 38.20 -15.79
N ALA A 95 -7.82 38.87 -15.79
CA ALA A 95 -6.51 38.21 -15.67
C ALA A 95 -6.38 37.41 -14.36
N VAL A 96 -6.86 37.96 -13.24
CA VAL A 96 -6.87 37.27 -11.95
C VAL A 96 -7.73 36.01 -11.99
N LEU A 97 -8.94 36.09 -12.56
CA LEU A 97 -9.83 34.92 -12.67
C LEU A 97 -9.25 33.82 -13.56
N LEU A 98 -8.56 34.17 -14.65
CA LEU A 98 -7.87 33.20 -15.50
C LEU A 98 -6.75 32.47 -14.76
N VAL A 99 -5.96 33.19 -13.96
CA VAL A 99 -4.90 32.60 -13.14
C VAL A 99 -5.49 31.65 -12.10
N VAL A 100 -6.54 32.07 -11.38
CA VAL A 100 -7.22 31.22 -10.38
C VAL A 100 -7.76 29.94 -11.01
N ALA A 101 -8.40 30.04 -12.17
CA ALA A 101 -8.92 28.87 -12.86
C ALA A 101 -7.82 27.94 -13.38
N ALA A 102 -6.73 28.48 -13.93
CA ALA A 102 -5.58 27.69 -14.35
C ALA A 102 -4.95 26.93 -13.17
N VAL A 103 -4.84 27.57 -12.00
CA VAL A 103 -4.36 26.94 -10.77
C VAL A 103 -5.32 25.82 -10.31
N LEU A 104 -6.63 26.06 -10.31
CA LEU A 104 -7.63 25.04 -9.96
C LEU A 104 -7.55 23.83 -10.89
N VAL A 105 -7.42 24.05 -12.20
CA VAL A 105 -7.23 22.98 -13.18
C VAL A 105 -5.94 22.21 -12.90
N ALA A 106 -4.83 22.91 -12.64
CA ALA A 106 -3.55 22.26 -12.35
C ALA A 106 -3.61 21.42 -11.06
N VAL A 107 -4.28 21.91 -10.01
CA VAL A 107 -4.50 21.19 -8.76
C VAL A 107 -5.37 19.96 -8.99
N VAL A 108 -6.48 20.09 -9.71
CA VAL A 108 -7.37 18.95 -10.04
C VAL A 108 -6.64 17.92 -10.90
N GLN A 109 -5.87 18.35 -11.91
CA GLN A 109 -5.07 17.44 -12.74
C GLN A 109 -3.97 16.74 -11.94
N ARG A 110 -3.33 17.45 -11.00
CA ARG A 110 -2.34 16.85 -10.10
C ARG A 110 -2.99 15.81 -9.19
N TRP A 111 -4.11 16.14 -8.56
CA TRP A 111 -4.87 15.22 -7.71
C TRP A 111 -5.34 13.99 -8.49
N LEU A 112 -5.81 14.17 -9.73
CA LEU A 112 -6.19 13.05 -10.59
C LEU A 112 -4.99 12.17 -10.95
N ARG A 113 -3.82 12.74 -11.25
CA ARG A 113 -2.59 11.98 -11.51
C ARG A 113 -2.13 11.19 -10.28
N GLU A 114 -2.07 11.83 -9.12
CA GLU A 114 -1.73 11.19 -7.84
C GLU A 114 -2.70 10.03 -7.54
N SER A 115 -4.01 10.21 -7.77
CA SER A 115 -5.00 9.15 -7.60
C SER A 115 -4.85 7.98 -8.60
N HIS A 116 -4.34 8.25 -9.81
CA HIS A 116 -4.04 7.22 -10.80
C HIS A 116 -2.78 6.43 -10.44
N ASP A 117 -1.75 7.12 -9.95
CA ASP A 117 -0.50 6.49 -9.51
C ASP A 117 -0.72 5.62 -8.27
N ASP A 118 -1.52 6.11 -7.30
CA ASP A 118 -1.90 5.34 -6.11
C ASP A 118 -2.70 4.08 -6.48
N ARG A 119 -3.60 4.19 -7.47
CA ARG A 119 -4.36 3.05 -8.01
C ARG A 119 -3.47 2.07 -8.78
N ALA A 120 -2.55 2.56 -9.59
CA ALA A 120 -1.59 1.71 -10.29
C ALA A 120 -0.70 0.96 -9.28
N ALA A 121 -0.27 1.64 -8.22
CA ALA A 121 0.49 1.05 -7.13
C ALA A 121 -0.31 0.05 -6.29
N SER A 122 -1.61 0.28 -6.06
CA SER A 122 -2.48 -0.70 -5.37
C SER A 122 -2.74 -1.92 -6.25
N LEU A 123 -2.97 -1.73 -7.56
CA LEU A 123 -3.16 -2.81 -8.51
C LEU A 123 -1.90 -3.67 -8.67
N ALA A 124 -0.73 -3.03 -8.75
CA ALA A 124 0.56 -3.71 -8.81
C ALA A 124 0.81 -4.56 -7.55
N ARG A 125 0.48 -4.04 -6.37
CA ARG A 125 0.53 -4.79 -5.11
C ARG A 125 -0.42 -5.99 -5.13
N ALA A 126 -1.68 -5.79 -5.50
CA ALA A 126 -2.67 -6.87 -5.57
C ALA A 126 -2.25 -7.98 -6.55
N VAL A 127 -1.68 -7.63 -7.71
CA VAL A 127 -1.18 -8.61 -8.67
C VAL A 127 0.05 -9.35 -8.14
N ALA A 128 0.98 -8.66 -7.46
CA ALA A 128 2.12 -9.30 -6.82
C ALA A 128 1.67 -10.28 -5.72
N GLU A 129 0.63 -9.94 -4.95
CA GLU A 129 0.13 -10.77 -3.84
C GLU A 129 -0.46 -12.06 -4.39
N LEU A 130 -1.28 -11.93 -5.43
CA LEU A 130 -1.85 -13.07 -6.12
C LEU A 130 -0.76 -13.96 -6.73
N ALA A 131 0.24 -13.37 -7.40
CA ALA A 131 1.32 -14.12 -8.02
C ALA A 131 2.14 -14.91 -6.97
N ALA A 132 2.44 -14.29 -5.82
CA ALA A 132 3.12 -14.96 -4.72
C ALA A 132 2.28 -16.10 -4.13
N ARG A 133 0.98 -15.86 -3.89
CA ARG A 133 0.06 -16.85 -3.32
C ARG A 133 -0.11 -18.07 -4.23
N VAL A 134 -0.23 -17.84 -5.54
CA VAL A 134 -0.31 -18.91 -6.54
C VAL A 134 1.02 -19.67 -6.64
N GLY A 135 2.16 -18.96 -6.62
CA GLY A 135 3.48 -19.59 -6.59
C GLY A 135 3.67 -20.50 -5.39
N LEU A 136 3.22 -20.09 -4.21
CA LEU A 136 3.29 -20.88 -2.98
C LEU A 136 2.39 -22.14 -3.06
N LEU A 137 1.14 -21.99 -3.50
CA LEU A 137 0.21 -23.11 -3.65
C LEU A 137 0.71 -24.14 -4.68
N GLU A 138 1.33 -23.69 -5.77
CA GLU A 138 1.91 -24.55 -6.79
C GLU A 138 3.17 -25.28 -6.29
N ALA A 139 3.97 -24.66 -5.42
CA ALA A 139 5.13 -25.28 -4.79
C ALA A 139 4.73 -26.36 -3.76
N GLN A 140 3.56 -26.23 -3.14
CA GLN A 140 3.02 -27.18 -2.16
C GLN A 140 2.26 -28.37 -2.78
N ARG A 141 2.15 -28.45 -4.11
CA ARG A 141 1.42 -29.56 -4.76
C ARG A 141 2.18 -30.89 -4.64
N PRO A 142 1.53 -31.98 -4.18
CA PRO A 142 2.17 -33.28 -4.05
C PRO A 142 2.66 -33.80 -5.41
N GLY A 143 3.92 -34.25 -5.45
CA GLY A 143 4.56 -34.81 -6.66
C GLY A 143 5.42 -33.85 -7.47
N ARG A 144 5.53 -32.56 -7.09
CA ARG A 144 6.60 -31.69 -7.61
C ARG A 144 7.83 -31.76 -6.71
N ALA A 145 9.01 -31.70 -7.32
CA ALA A 145 10.26 -31.52 -6.60
C ALA A 145 10.17 -30.24 -5.75
N GLU A 146 10.63 -30.31 -4.50
CA GLU A 146 10.86 -29.09 -3.72
C GLU A 146 11.67 -28.12 -4.59
N PRO A 147 11.27 -26.84 -4.67
CA PRO A 147 12.03 -25.86 -5.43
C PRO A 147 13.49 -25.91 -4.96
N ALA A 148 14.40 -26.24 -5.87
CA ALA A 148 15.84 -26.47 -5.59
C ALA A 148 16.59 -25.20 -5.15
N PHE A 149 15.87 -24.12 -4.91
CA PHE A 149 16.35 -22.84 -4.44
C PHE A 149 15.34 -22.30 -3.43
N PRO A 150 15.76 -21.58 -2.38
CA PRO A 150 14.81 -20.83 -1.57
C PRO A 150 14.10 -19.85 -2.50
N LEU A 151 12.78 -19.99 -2.61
CA LEU A 151 11.89 -19.03 -3.24
C LEU A 151 11.98 -17.72 -2.43
N ALA A 152 13.02 -16.92 -2.68
CA ALA A 152 13.21 -15.62 -2.07
C ALA A 152 12.24 -14.60 -2.69
N VAL A 153 10.92 -14.84 -2.57
CA VAL A 153 9.90 -13.86 -2.95
C VAL A 153 10.25 -12.58 -2.20
N ALA A 154 10.91 -11.62 -2.83
CA ALA A 154 11.30 -10.40 -2.14
C ALA A 154 10.10 -9.45 -2.20
N TRP A 155 9.25 -9.51 -1.18
CA TRP A 155 8.20 -8.50 -1.05
C TRP A 155 8.87 -7.12 -0.97
N PRO A 156 8.39 -6.11 -1.70
CA PRO A 156 9.02 -4.80 -1.66
C PRO A 156 8.98 -4.24 -0.23
N ARG A 157 10.03 -3.54 0.16
CA ARG A 157 10.04 -2.77 1.40
C ARG A 157 8.86 -1.78 1.39
N PRO A 158 8.07 -1.67 2.46
CA PRO A 158 6.95 -0.73 2.50
C PRO A 158 7.41 0.71 2.25
N ALA A 159 6.66 1.43 1.41
CA ALA A 159 6.96 2.81 1.08
C ALA A 159 6.69 3.75 2.29
N PRO A 160 7.44 4.86 2.41
CA PRO A 160 7.14 5.91 3.38
C PRO A 160 5.69 6.39 3.28
N GLN A 161 5.10 6.75 4.42
CA GLN A 161 3.73 7.26 4.57
C GLN A 161 3.78 8.72 5.05
N PRO A 162 3.94 9.71 4.15
CA PRO A 162 4.32 11.09 4.52
C PRO A 162 3.38 11.81 5.48
N TYR A 163 2.15 11.32 5.63
CA TYR A 163 1.11 11.89 6.49
C TYR A 163 0.84 11.01 7.73
N GLY A 164 1.75 10.08 8.03
CA GLY A 164 1.56 9.06 9.05
C GLY A 164 0.52 8.02 8.65
N VAL A 165 0.05 7.25 9.63
CA VAL A 165 -0.95 6.20 9.44
C VAL A 165 -1.99 6.24 10.57
N SER A 166 -3.23 5.88 10.24
CA SER A 166 -4.25 5.56 11.24
C SER A 166 -3.92 4.24 11.95
N HIS A 167 -4.64 3.88 13.01
CA HIS A 167 -4.49 2.59 13.69
C HIS A 167 -4.60 1.41 12.70
N ARG A 168 -5.67 1.39 11.91
CA ARG A 168 -5.86 0.39 10.85
C ARG A 168 -4.79 0.46 9.75
N GLY A 169 -4.35 1.67 9.42
CA GLY A 169 -3.24 1.87 8.47
C GLY A 169 -1.92 1.29 8.97
N ALA A 170 -1.67 1.35 10.29
CA ALA A 170 -0.51 0.76 10.93
C ALA A 170 -0.53 -0.77 10.87
N GLU A 171 -1.69 -1.39 11.08
CA GLU A 171 -1.85 -2.85 10.93
C GLU A 171 -1.51 -3.30 9.51
N GLN A 172 -2.01 -2.59 8.51
CA GLN A 172 -1.70 -2.88 7.11
C GLN A 172 -0.21 -2.66 6.78
N LEU A 173 0.38 -1.57 7.30
CA LEU A 173 1.81 -1.30 7.13
C LEU A 173 2.66 -2.40 7.76
N VAL A 174 2.26 -2.91 8.93
CA VAL A 174 2.94 -4.03 9.60
C VAL A 174 2.78 -5.32 8.83
N ALA A 175 1.60 -5.61 8.26
CA ALA A 175 1.43 -6.75 7.36
C ALA A 175 2.39 -6.68 6.17
N ASP A 176 2.56 -5.51 5.55
CA ASP A 176 3.51 -5.33 4.46
C ASP A 176 4.97 -5.50 4.92
N TRP A 177 5.31 -5.04 6.14
CA TRP A 177 6.62 -5.31 6.74
C TRP A 177 6.84 -6.80 7.00
N MET A 178 5.86 -7.52 7.53
CA MET A 178 5.96 -8.96 7.76
C MET A 178 6.19 -9.71 6.45
N ARG A 179 5.49 -9.33 5.37
CA ARG A 179 5.73 -9.90 4.03
C ARG A 179 7.13 -9.58 3.51
N HIS A 180 7.60 -8.35 3.68
CA HIS A 180 8.98 -7.95 3.35
C HIS A 180 10.03 -8.75 4.11
N LEU A 181 9.75 -9.07 5.37
CA LEU A 181 10.64 -9.86 6.19
C LEU A 181 10.53 -11.36 5.90
N GLY A 182 9.52 -11.85 5.17
CA GLY A 182 9.43 -13.24 4.72
C GLY A 182 8.15 -14.00 5.12
N ALA A 183 7.24 -13.39 5.88
CA ALA A 183 5.92 -13.95 6.15
C ALA A 183 4.92 -13.52 5.05
N PHE A 184 5.01 -14.17 3.88
CA PHE A 184 4.31 -13.75 2.66
C PHE A 184 2.78 -13.82 2.73
N ASP A 185 2.26 -14.67 3.61
CA ASP A 185 0.84 -14.86 3.88
C ASP A 185 0.34 -13.99 5.03
N ALA A 186 1.11 -13.00 5.48
CA ALA A 186 0.67 -12.08 6.52
C ALA A 186 -0.58 -11.31 6.07
N GLU A 187 -1.65 -11.35 6.87
CA GLU A 187 -2.93 -10.67 6.63
C GLU A 187 -3.40 -10.02 7.95
N VAL A 188 -4.04 -8.84 7.85
CA VAL A 188 -4.63 -8.13 9.01
C VAL A 188 -5.85 -8.91 9.51
N THR A 189 -5.98 -9.06 10.83
CA THR A 189 -7.13 -9.73 11.44
C THR A 189 -8.39 -8.89 11.26
N ARG A 190 -9.53 -9.56 11.03
CA ARG A 190 -10.83 -8.86 10.88
C ARG A 190 -11.59 -8.73 12.20
N PHE A 191 -11.15 -9.43 13.25
CA PHE A 191 -11.84 -9.54 14.53
C PHE A 191 -11.00 -8.96 15.65
N THR A 192 -11.63 -8.10 16.46
CA THR A 192 -11.05 -7.43 17.62
C THR A 192 -11.05 -8.31 18.89
N ALA A 193 -11.55 -9.55 18.81
CA ALA A 193 -11.71 -10.45 19.96
C ALA A 193 -10.50 -11.36 20.20
N ASP A 194 -9.44 -11.24 19.40
CA ASP A 194 -8.41 -12.25 19.21
C ASP A 194 -7.24 -12.10 20.22
N GLY A 195 -7.50 -11.55 21.40
CA GLY A 195 -6.48 -11.36 22.45
C GLY A 195 -5.40 -10.34 22.10
N GLY A 196 -5.71 -9.37 21.23
CA GLY A 196 -4.78 -8.31 20.85
C GLY A 196 -3.79 -8.67 19.72
N VAL A 197 -4.10 -9.68 18.92
CA VAL A 197 -3.39 -9.98 17.66
C VAL A 197 -4.03 -9.20 16.51
N ASP A 198 -3.23 -8.38 15.83
CA ASP A 198 -3.69 -7.48 14.77
C ASP A 198 -3.28 -7.97 13.37
N VAL A 199 -2.21 -8.76 13.27
CA VAL A 199 -1.74 -9.35 12.01
C VAL A 199 -1.36 -10.82 12.22
N VAL A 200 -1.76 -11.69 11.30
CA VAL A 200 -1.53 -13.13 11.38
C VAL A 200 -0.91 -13.67 10.09
N SER A 201 -0.15 -14.75 10.24
CA SER A 201 0.33 -15.62 9.16
C SER A 201 0.29 -17.07 9.63
N ALA A 202 0.64 -18.04 8.78
CA ALA A 202 0.69 -19.45 9.13
C ALA A 202 1.64 -19.75 10.31
N HIS A 203 2.70 -18.96 10.49
CA HIS A 203 3.76 -19.24 11.47
C HIS A 203 4.02 -18.11 12.47
N TRP A 204 3.43 -16.94 12.23
CA TRP A 204 3.65 -15.74 13.03
C TRP A 204 2.34 -15.06 13.38
N ILE A 205 2.29 -14.52 14.60
CA ILE A 205 1.28 -13.57 15.04
C ILE A 205 1.95 -12.26 15.39
N ALA A 206 1.26 -11.15 15.17
CA ALA A 206 1.78 -9.84 15.52
C ALA A 206 0.73 -8.94 16.18
N GLN A 207 1.21 -8.14 17.13
CA GLN A 207 0.47 -7.05 17.74
C GLN A 207 1.07 -5.71 17.31
N VAL A 208 0.22 -4.72 17.08
CA VAL A 208 0.56 -3.39 16.58
C VAL A 208 0.07 -2.33 17.56
N LYS A 209 0.94 -1.38 17.92
CA LYS A 209 0.59 -0.21 18.72
C LYS A 209 1.01 1.08 18.02
N ASN A 210 0.03 1.83 17.53
CA ASN A 210 0.27 3.14 16.92
C ASN A 210 0.19 4.23 18.00
N LEU A 211 1.33 4.54 18.61
CA LEU A 211 1.47 5.51 19.70
C LEU A 211 2.16 6.80 19.24
N ALA A 212 2.03 7.86 20.04
CA ALA A 212 2.80 9.08 19.85
C ALA A 212 4.30 8.82 20.03
N GLU A 213 5.13 9.63 19.37
CA GLU A 213 6.59 9.52 19.42
C GLU A 213 7.09 9.49 20.88
N ARG A 214 8.04 8.58 21.18
CA ARG A 214 8.62 8.35 22.52
C ARG A 214 7.68 7.78 23.59
N THR A 215 6.42 7.48 23.26
CA THR A 215 5.53 6.76 24.18
C THR A 215 6.00 5.32 24.30
N ALA A 216 6.34 4.89 25.52
CA ALA A 216 6.86 3.56 25.77
C ALA A 216 5.74 2.53 25.98
N VAL A 217 5.82 1.40 25.29
CA VAL A 217 4.96 0.24 25.50
C VAL A 217 5.28 -0.38 26.87
N PRO A 218 4.29 -0.52 27.77
CA PRO A 218 4.49 -1.11 29.08
C PRO A 218 4.76 -2.62 28.98
N VAL A 219 5.59 -3.14 29.88
CA VAL A 219 5.96 -4.57 29.93
C VAL A 219 4.75 -5.51 29.99
N ALA A 220 3.62 -5.06 30.57
CA ALA A 220 2.40 -5.85 30.67
C ALA A 220 1.86 -6.26 29.28
N GLN A 221 1.89 -5.36 28.29
CA GLN A 221 1.42 -5.68 26.93
C GLN A 221 2.34 -6.69 26.23
N VAL A 222 3.66 -6.55 26.43
CA VAL A 222 4.63 -7.53 25.91
C VAL A 222 4.42 -8.92 26.52
N ARG A 223 4.08 -8.98 27.81
CA ARG A 223 3.74 -10.23 28.51
C ARG A 223 2.44 -10.86 28.02
N GLU A 224 1.44 -10.02 27.76
CA GLU A 224 0.15 -10.46 27.24
C GLU A 224 0.32 -11.16 25.89
N LEU A 225 1.01 -10.51 24.93
CA LEU A 225 1.32 -11.13 23.64
C LEU A 225 2.12 -12.43 23.79
N ALA A 226 3.10 -12.46 24.70
CA ALA A 226 3.86 -13.68 24.94
C ALA A 226 2.97 -14.83 25.46
N GLY A 227 1.99 -14.53 26.32
CA GLY A 227 0.99 -15.49 26.78
C GLY A 227 0.11 -16.00 25.64
N VAL A 228 -0.34 -15.11 24.75
CA VAL A 228 -1.11 -15.48 23.56
C VAL A 228 -0.28 -16.40 22.65
N ALA A 229 0.98 -16.03 22.36
CA ALA A 229 1.87 -16.83 21.53
C ALA A 229 2.14 -18.23 22.09
N ALA A 230 2.30 -18.34 23.41
CA ALA A 230 2.50 -19.62 24.07
C ALA A 230 1.28 -20.55 23.94
N HIS A 231 0.07 -19.99 23.90
CA HIS A 231 -1.16 -20.77 23.68
C HIS A 231 -1.43 -21.08 22.20
N ASP A 232 -1.20 -20.09 21.33
CA ASP A 232 -1.43 -20.17 19.89
C ASP A 232 -0.40 -21.07 19.17
N GLY A 233 0.84 -21.14 19.68
CA GLY A 233 1.91 -21.99 19.15
C GLY A 233 2.70 -21.36 18.00
N ARG A 234 2.25 -20.21 17.44
CA ARG A 234 3.02 -19.42 16.48
C ARG A 234 4.00 -18.46 17.18
N ARG A 235 4.98 -17.98 16.42
CA ARG A 235 6.00 -17.05 16.93
C ARG A 235 5.44 -15.62 16.96
N ALA A 236 5.74 -14.87 18.02
CA ALA A 236 5.19 -13.53 18.22
C ALA A 236 6.14 -12.40 17.81
N LEU A 237 5.56 -11.41 17.14
CA LEU A 237 6.19 -10.15 16.76
C LEU A 237 5.42 -8.99 17.39
N PHE A 238 6.11 -8.01 17.98
CA PHE A 238 5.47 -6.80 18.48
C PHE A 238 5.96 -5.60 17.68
N PHE A 239 5.04 -4.81 17.13
CA PHE A 239 5.34 -3.59 16.40
C PHE A 239 4.76 -2.37 17.13
N THR A 240 5.52 -1.29 17.22
CA THR A 240 5.03 -0.01 17.75
C THR A 240 5.60 1.17 16.97
N SER A 241 4.87 2.29 16.88
CA SER A 241 5.45 3.57 16.42
C SER A 241 6.12 4.36 17.55
N GLY A 242 5.92 3.93 18.80
CA GLY A 242 6.56 4.48 19.98
C GLY A 242 7.89 3.79 20.29
N THR A 243 8.14 3.55 21.57
CA THR A 243 9.33 2.84 22.06
C THR A 243 8.95 1.71 23.01
N TYR A 244 9.92 0.94 23.49
CA TYR A 244 9.69 -0.06 24.54
C TYR A 244 10.33 0.36 25.86
N THR A 245 9.70 -0.03 26.97
CA THR A 245 10.36 0.04 28.28
C THR A 245 11.53 -0.94 28.36
N ALA A 246 12.58 -0.61 29.12
CA ALA A 246 13.73 -1.51 29.31
C ALA A 246 13.32 -2.90 29.86
N GLY A 247 12.34 -2.92 30.77
CA GLY A 247 11.75 -4.16 31.29
C GLY A 247 11.00 -4.96 30.24
N GLY A 248 10.34 -4.28 29.28
CA GLY A 248 9.70 -4.91 28.12
C GLY A 248 10.71 -5.59 27.20
N VAL A 249 11.79 -4.90 26.84
CA VAL A 249 12.88 -5.46 26.01
C VAL A 249 13.51 -6.67 26.69
N ALA A 250 13.90 -6.56 27.96
CA ALA A 250 14.53 -7.64 28.69
C ALA A 250 13.61 -8.87 28.84
N PHE A 251 12.30 -8.67 29.00
CA PHE A 251 11.33 -9.76 29.02
C PHE A 251 11.21 -10.42 27.64
N ALA A 252 11.08 -9.63 26.57
CA ALA A 252 10.96 -10.15 25.20
C ALA A 252 12.17 -10.98 24.79
N ASP A 253 13.39 -10.57 25.17
CA ASP A 253 14.61 -11.35 24.91
C ASP A 253 14.57 -12.74 25.55
N ARG A 254 14.05 -12.86 26.79
CA ARG A 254 13.89 -14.16 27.46
C ARG A 254 12.74 -15.00 26.89
N ALA A 255 11.66 -14.34 26.47
CA ALA A 255 10.47 -14.99 25.95
C ALA A 255 10.57 -15.34 24.46
N GLY A 256 11.62 -14.92 23.76
CA GLY A 256 11.79 -15.19 22.33
C GLY A 256 10.90 -14.34 21.41
N LEU A 257 10.45 -13.17 21.89
CA LEU A 257 9.64 -12.24 21.10
C LEU A 257 10.54 -11.26 20.35
N SER A 258 10.21 -10.98 19.08
CA SER A 258 10.88 -9.93 18.32
C SER A 258 10.13 -8.61 18.45
N LEU A 259 10.84 -7.57 18.90
CA LEU A 259 10.28 -6.23 19.09
C LEU A 259 10.77 -5.27 18.01
N PHE A 260 9.84 -4.60 17.35
CA PHE A 260 10.13 -3.63 16.30
C PHE A 260 9.52 -2.28 16.60
N GLU A 261 10.25 -1.24 16.21
CA GLU A 261 9.76 0.14 16.16
C GLU A 261 9.67 0.57 14.70
N TYR A 262 8.48 0.91 14.23
CA TYR A 262 8.27 1.40 12.87
C TYR A 262 8.13 2.91 12.83
N HIS A 263 8.68 3.53 11.80
CA HIS A 263 8.48 4.94 11.49
C HIS A 263 7.75 5.05 10.17
N ALA A 264 6.43 5.27 10.24
CA ALA A 264 5.55 5.29 9.07
C ALA A 264 5.98 6.38 8.07
N GLU A 265 6.20 7.61 8.55
CA GLU A 265 6.60 8.76 7.72
C GLU A 265 7.93 8.55 6.99
N GLY A 266 8.89 7.89 7.65
CA GLY A 266 10.21 7.60 7.08
C GLY A 266 10.29 6.27 6.33
N GLY A 267 9.26 5.43 6.35
CA GLY A 267 9.30 4.08 5.78
C GLY A 267 10.41 3.21 6.39
N ALA A 268 10.65 3.35 7.70
CA ALA A 268 11.74 2.67 8.40
C ALA A 268 11.22 1.68 9.45
N LEU A 269 12.02 0.64 9.69
CA LEU A 269 11.79 -0.37 10.72
C LEU A 269 13.08 -0.57 11.51
N ARG A 270 13.02 -0.41 12.82
CA ARG A 270 14.14 -0.55 13.75
C ARG A 270 13.93 -1.76 14.64
N ALA A 271 14.95 -2.59 14.77
CA ALA A 271 14.96 -3.68 15.74
C ALA A 271 15.21 -3.14 17.15
N ALA A 272 14.28 -3.40 18.07
CA ALA A 272 14.38 -2.94 19.47
C ALA A 272 15.07 -3.97 20.38
N ASN A 273 15.22 -5.23 19.96
CA ASN A 273 15.87 -6.29 20.74
C ASN A 273 16.70 -7.25 19.89
N ALA A 274 17.33 -8.26 20.51
CA ALA A 274 18.24 -9.17 19.81
C ALA A 274 17.52 -10.04 18.77
N HIS A 275 16.36 -10.59 19.12
CA HIS A 275 15.56 -11.40 18.20
C HIS A 275 15.10 -10.61 16.97
N ALA A 276 14.68 -9.36 17.16
CA ALA A 276 14.32 -8.49 16.03
C ALA A 276 15.51 -8.15 15.13
N ARG A 277 16.73 -8.03 15.67
CA ARG A 277 17.93 -7.78 14.84
C ARG A 277 18.18 -8.95 13.89
N VAL A 278 18.06 -10.18 14.39
CA VAL A 278 18.17 -11.39 13.57
C VAL A 278 17.10 -11.39 12.47
N VAL A 279 15.85 -11.06 12.82
CA VAL A 279 14.77 -10.97 11.81
C VAL A 279 15.04 -9.92 10.75
N VAL A 280 15.57 -8.74 11.09
CA VAL A 280 15.90 -7.71 10.11
C VAL A 280 17.06 -8.12 9.19
N SER A 281 18.07 -8.82 9.72
CA SER A 281 19.23 -9.24 8.92
C SER A 281 18.98 -10.49 8.09
N GLU A 282 18.19 -11.44 8.60
CA GLU A 282 18.03 -12.77 8.01
C GLU A 282 16.63 -13.04 7.47
N GLY A 283 15.64 -12.23 7.85
CA GLY A 283 14.21 -12.45 7.60
C GLY A 283 13.53 -13.30 8.68
N LEU A 284 12.20 -13.38 8.59
CA LEU A 284 11.33 -14.28 9.33
C LEU A 284 11.51 -15.70 8.80
N ARG A 285 12.53 -16.41 9.31
CA ARG A 285 12.80 -17.81 8.97
C ARG A 285 12.08 -18.76 9.92
N LEU A 286 11.60 -19.87 9.37
CA LEU A 286 11.23 -21.04 10.18
C LEU A 286 12.54 -21.72 10.57
N SER A 287 12.86 -21.74 11.85
CA SER A 287 13.90 -22.64 12.35
C SER A 287 13.35 -24.06 12.16
N VAL A 288 13.98 -24.85 11.27
CA VAL A 288 13.71 -26.28 11.12
C VAL A 288 14.25 -27.03 12.33
#